data_AF-A0A212J9Q7-F1
#
_entry.id   AF-A0A212J9Q7-F1
#
_cell.length_a   1.000
_cell.length_b   1.000
_cell.length_c   1.000
_cell.angle_alpha   90.00
_cell.angle_beta   90.00
_cell.angle_gamma   90.00
#
_symmetry.space_group_name_H-M   'P 1'
#
loop_
_entity.id
_entity.type
_entity.pdbx_description
1 polymer ?
#
loop_
_entity_poly.entity_id
_entity_poly.type
_entity_poly.pdbx_seq_one_letter_code
_entity_poly.pdbx_strand_id
1 'polypeptide(L)'
;MSDTPSSLARLQDVVATLIGPDGCPWDKEQTPQTLCDYLAEETFELTDAVRRNHASDIREEMGDVLFLLLFIAKLSEREFSLAEVLDEAAAKMIRRHPHVFSDSACADREALLRTWETIKKAEKAEKAEQRSGVFASLPDALPPLLKAYRINAKAARANFTWDTDEDVETQVEAEWLEWLDAAATGDPDAMEHEFGDLLFTLVEMGRRKGLKANAALHKTTLRFLARFRYMEEKAAESGRDFAALDMEEKNRLWDEAKDLEKGNTA
;
A
#
# COMPACT_ATOMS: atom_id res chain seq x y z
N MET A 1 14.75 22.51 21.74
CA MET A 1 14.13 22.22 20.44
C MET A 1 15.15 21.46 19.62
N SER A 2 14.82 20.28 19.09
CA SER A 2 15.75 19.56 18.22
C SER A 2 15.89 20.32 16.90
N ASP A 3 17.13 20.50 16.45
CA ASP A 3 17.41 21.15 15.17
C ASP A 3 17.32 20.11 14.05
N THR A 4 16.15 20.02 13.41
CA THR A 4 15.88 19.06 12.32
C THR A 4 16.90 19.16 11.18
N PRO A 5 17.27 20.37 10.68
CA PRO A 5 18.39 20.54 9.75
C PRO A 5 19.68 19.83 10.19
N SER A 6 20.09 20.00 11.44
CA SER A 6 21.31 19.35 11.96
C SER A 6 21.19 17.82 12.02
N SER A 7 20.03 17.29 12.43
CA SER A 7 19.79 15.84 12.44
C SER A 7 19.79 15.23 11.05
N LEU A 8 19.21 15.92 10.06
CA LEU A 8 19.21 15.48 8.66
C LEU A 8 20.63 15.43 8.09
N ALA A 9 21.41 16.51 8.29
CA ALA A 9 22.79 16.57 7.86
C ALA A 9 23.62 15.43 8.46
N ARG A 10 23.43 15.15 9.76
CA ARG A 10 24.09 14.02 10.42
C ARG A 10 23.74 12.68 9.79
N LEU A 11 22.49 12.43 9.41
CA LEU A 11 22.10 11.19 8.75
C LEU A 11 22.72 11.06 7.35
N GLN A 12 22.80 12.18 6.61
CA GLN A 12 23.51 12.22 5.32
C GLN A 12 25.01 11.92 5.49
N ASP A 13 25.65 12.45 6.53
CA ASP A 13 27.06 12.18 6.84
C ASP A 13 27.27 10.70 7.17
N VAL A 14 26.34 10.07 7.90
CA VAL A 14 26.38 8.62 8.16
C VAL A 14 26.35 7.85 6.85
N VAL A 15 25.40 8.12 5.97
CA VAL A 15 25.31 7.46 4.64
C VAL A 15 26.61 7.66 3.85
N ALA A 16 27.13 8.89 3.79
CA ALA A 16 28.37 9.19 3.06
C ALA A 16 29.58 8.44 3.66
N THR A 17 29.62 8.28 4.97
CA THR A 17 30.67 7.52 5.66
C THR A 17 30.57 6.03 5.36
N LEU A 18 29.35 5.46 5.37
CA LEU A 18 29.11 4.04 5.08
C LEU A 18 29.58 3.63 3.69
N ILE A 19 29.40 4.48 2.67
CA ILE A 19 29.88 4.20 1.31
C ILE A 19 31.29 4.75 1.01
N GLY A 20 31.93 5.38 2.00
CA GLY A 20 33.22 6.02 1.85
C GLY A 20 34.38 5.02 1.64
N PRO A 21 35.61 5.52 1.45
CA PRO A 21 36.80 4.67 1.28
C PRO A 21 36.96 3.62 2.38
N ASP A 22 36.78 4.02 3.64
CA ASP A 22 36.86 3.17 4.83
C ASP A 22 35.48 2.67 5.31
N GLY A 23 34.48 2.79 4.44
CA GLY A 23 33.10 2.41 4.72
C GLY A 23 32.86 0.89 4.76
N CYS A 24 31.63 0.52 5.05
CA CYS A 24 31.21 -0.88 5.15
C CYS A 24 31.23 -1.55 3.76
N PRO A 25 31.85 -2.74 3.61
CA PRO A 25 31.90 -3.44 2.32
C PRO A 25 30.52 -3.69 1.71
N TRP A 26 29.53 -4.05 2.53
CA TRP A 26 28.17 -4.32 2.07
C TRP A 26 27.48 -3.05 1.55
N ASP A 27 27.62 -1.93 2.27
CA ASP A 27 27.03 -0.65 1.86
C ASP A 27 27.64 -0.13 0.55
N LYS A 28 28.94 -0.36 0.33
CA LYS A 28 29.65 0.03 -0.89
C LYS A 28 29.25 -0.77 -2.12
N GLU A 29 28.71 -1.97 -1.94
CA GLU A 29 28.19 -2.82 -3.02
C GLU A 29 26.74 -2.47 -3.40
N GLN A 30 26.06 -1.62 -2.61
CA GLN A 30 24.67 -1.26 -2.89
C GLN A 30 24.53 -0.36 -4.12
N THR A 31 23.40 -0.53 -4.79
CA THR A 31 22.92 0.30 -5.89
C THR A 31 21.49 0.76 -5.57
N PRO A 32 20.96 1.81 -6.22
CA PRO A 32 19.55 2.16 -6.08
C PRO A 32 18.59 0.98 -6.30
N GLN A 33 18.94 0.07 -7.20
CA GLN A 33 18.13 -1.11 -7.53
C GLN A 33 18.16 -2.16 -6.42
N THR A 34 19.32 -2.44 -5.80
CA THR A 34 19.42 -3.40 -4.70
C THR A 34 18.76 -2.91 -3.42
N LEU A 35 18.65 -1.58 -3.25
CA LEU A 35 17.95 -0.96 -2.12
C LEU A 35 16.42 -0.98 -2.24
N CYS A 36 15.85 -1.33 -3.40
CA CYS A 36 14.40 -1.33 -3.62
C CYS A 36 13.64 -2.29 -2.69
N ASP A 37 14.19 -3.49 -2.47
CA ASP A 37 13.54 -4.52 -1.64
C ASP A 37 13.49 -4.08 -0.17
N TYR A 38 14.63 -3.61 0.37
CA TYR A 38 14.68 -3.02 1.71
C TYR A 38 13.74 -1.82 1.84
N LEU A 39 13.69 -0.91 0.85
CA LEU A 39 12.78 0.24 0.91
C LEU A 39 11.31 -0.21 0.95
N ALA A 40 10.97 -1.27 0.21
CA ALA A 40 9.63 -1.83 0.24
C ALA A 40 9.30 -2.43 1.61
N GLU A 41 10.21 -3.22 2.17
CA GLU A 41 10.10 -3.82 3.52
C GLU A 41 9.87 -2.74 4.58
N GLU A 42 10.78 -1.78 4.72
CA GLU A 42 10.68 -0.70 5.72
C GLU A 42 9.43 0.17 5.53
N THR A 43 8.98 0.35 4.29
CA THR A 43 7.73 1.07 4.02
C THR A 43 6.51 0.28 4.53
N PHE A 44 6.54 -1.04 4.45
CA PHE A 44 5.50 -1.90 5.01
C PHE A 44 5.57 -1.94 6.54
N GLU A 45 6.76 -1.98 7.13
CA GLU A 45 6.96 -1.90 8.59
C GLU A 45 6.45 -0.57 9.14
N LEU A 46 6.82 0.56 8.52
CA LEU A 46 6.29 1.88 8.86
C LEU A 46 4.76 1.92 8.74
N THR A 47 4.21 1.32 7.68
CA THR A 47 2.76 1.25 7.49
C THR A 47 2.08 0.45 8.60
N ASP A 48 2.68 -0.65 9.04
CA ASP A 48 2.21 -1.47 10.15
C ASP A 48 2.29 -0.71 11.49
N ALA A 49 3.42 -0.09 11.80
CA ALA A 49 3.63 0.73 12.99
C ALA A 49 2.58 1.86 13.09
N VAL A 50 2.31 2.56 11.98
CA VAL A 50 1.25 3.59 11.91
C VAL A 50 -0.13 2.99 12.17
N ARG A 51 -0.44 1.81 11.61
CA ARG A 51 -1.73 1.15 11.80
C ARG A 51 -1.95 0.71 13.24
N ARG A 52 -0.90 0.26 13.92
CA ARG A 52 -0.93 -0.11 15.34
C ARG A 52 -0.85 1.09 16.28
N ASN A 53 -0.63 2.29 15.76
CA ASN A 53 -0.50 3.54 16.54
C ASN A 53 0.60 3.48 17.63
N HIS A 54 1.71 2.78 17.35
CA HIS A 54 2.87 2.71 18.24
C HIS A 54 3.89 3.79 17.90
N ALA A 55 3.92 4.87 18.68
CA ALA A 55 4.75 6.03 18.38
C ALA A 55 6.27 5.74 18.36
N SER A 56 6.74 4.75 19.13
CA SER A 56 8.14 4.30 19.11
C SER A 56 8.50 3.70 17.75
N ASP A 57 7.73 2.70 17.34
CA ASP A 57 7.95 1.95 16.11
C ASP A 57 7.78 2.90 14.91
N ILE A 58 6.75 3.76 14.92
CA ILE A 58 6.57 4.78 13.86
C ILE A 58 7.83 5.65 13.72
N ARG A 59 8.48 6.01 14.83
CA ARG A 59 9.69 6.83 14.79
C ARG A 59 10.90 6.06 14.27
N GLU A 60 11.03 4.79 14.61
CA GLU A 60 12.09 3.89 14.16
C GLU A 60 11.97 3.67 12.64
N GLU A 61 10.86 3.10 12.19
CA GLU A 61 10.64 2.78 10.78
C GLU A 61 10.63 4.03 9.87
N MET A 62 10.16 5.17 10.37
CA MET A 62 10.24 6.44 9.62
C MET A 62 11.69 6.89 9.45
N GLY A 63 12.55 6.58 10.42
CA GLY A 63 13.99 6.78 10.34
C GLY A 63 14.63 5.89 9.29
N ASP A 64 14.27 4.61 9.24
CA ASP A 64 14.83 3.63 8.31
C ASP A 64 14.41 3.89 6.85
N VAL A 65 13.13 4.22 6.63
CA VAL A 65 12.66 4.70 5.33
C VAL A 65 13.42 5.97 4.92
N LEU A 66 13.63 6.92 5.83
CA LEU A 66 14.38 8.15 5.51
C LEU A 66 15.85 7.84 5.20
N PHE A 67 16.49 6.94 5.96
CA PHE A 67 17.85 6.49 5.72
C PHE A 67 18.01 5.91 4.32
N LEU A 68 17.12 4.98 3.92
CA LEU A 68 17.15 4.37 2.59
C LEU A 68 16.91 5.38 1.46
N LEU A 69 16.00 6.36 1.65
CA LEU A 69 15.79 7.44 0.68
C LEU A 69 17.03 8.31 0.52
N LEU A 70 17.73 8.63 1.61
CA LEU A 70 18.99 9.38 1.57
C LEU A 70 20.12 8.56 0.95
N PHE A 71 20.14 7.26 1.18
CA PHE A 71 21.10 6.33 0.57
C PHE A 71 20.92 6.29 -0.95
N ILE A 72 19.68 6.09 -1.42
CA ILE A 72 19.36 6.14 -2.85
C ILE A 72 19.73 7.50 -3.46
N ALA A 73 19.41 8.60 -2.78
CA ALA A 73 19.78 9.93 -3.25
C ALA A 73 21.31 10.11 -3.35
N LYS A 74 22.06 9.61 -2.35
CA LYS A 74 23.52 9.66 -2.34
C LYS A 74 24.15 8.87 -3.49
N LEU A 75 23.65 7.66 -3.76
CA LEU A 75 24.13 6.83 -4.88
C LEU A 75 23.73 7.42 -6.24
N SER A 76 22.74 8.31 -6.28
CA SER A 76 22.21 8.94 -7.50
C SER A 76 22.76 10.36 -7.73
N GLU A 77 23.70 10.84 -6.91
CA GLU A 77 24.23 12.23 -6.95
C GLU A 77 24.84 12.65 -8.30
N ARG A 78 25.20 11.69 -9.17
CA ARG A 78 25.70 11.98 -10.52
C ARG A 78 24.58 12.38 -11.48
N GLU A 79 23.34 11.99 -11.18
CA GLU A 79 22.16 12.22 -12.01
C GLU A 79 21.31 13.37 -11.46
N PHE A 80 21.15 13.45 -10.13
CA PHE A 80 20.44 14.52 -9.44
C PHE A 80 20.89 14.65 -7.98
N SER A 81 20.71 15.84 -7.41
CA SER A 81 20.94 16.11 -5.99
C SER A 81 19.68 15.93 -5.14
N LEU A 82 19.86 15.70 -3.83
CA LEU A 82 18.73 15.68 -2.89
C LEU A 82 17.97 17.02 -2.87
N ALA A 83 18.67 18.15 -3.06
CA ALA A 83 18.04 19.46 -3.13
C ALA A 83 17.07 19.54 -4.31
N GLU A 84 17.47 19.08 -5.49
CA GLU A 84 16.60 19.02 -6.67
C GLU A 84 15.36 18.14 -6.43
N VAL A 85 15.51 16.99 -5.76
CA VAL A 85 14.37 16.11 -5.40
C VAL A 85 13.38 16.84 -4.48
N LEU A 86 13.87 17.51 -3.45
CA LEU A 86 13.04 18.23 -2.48
C LEU A 86 12.36 19.44 -3.12
N ASP A 87 13.08 20.21 -3.93
CA ASP A 87 12.55 21.37 -4.63
C ASP A 87 11.52 20.98 -5.69
N GLU A 88 11.75 19.91 -6.47
CA GLU A 88 10.75 19.39 -7.41
C GLU A 88 9.50 18.91 -6.67
N ALA A 89 9.67 18.20 -5.54
CA ALA A 89 8.55 17.74 -4.73
C ALA A 89 7.73 18.91 -4.14
N ALA A 90 8.41 19.92 -3.59
CA ALA A 90 7.78 21.11 -3.02
C ALA A 90 7.03 21.91 -4.10
N ALA A 91 7.70 22.23 -5.21
CA ALA A 91 7.09 22.95 -6.34
C ALA A 91 5.87 22.22 -6.90
N LYS A 92 5.95 20.88 -7.03
CA LYS A 92 4.82 20.03 -7.45
C LYS A 92 3.65 20.09 -6.47
N MET A 93 3.92 20.03 -5.16
CA MET A 93 2.87 20.08 -4.14
C MET A 93 2.21 21.47 -4.08
N ILE A 94 2.99 22.55 -4.13
CA ILE A 94 2.48 23.93 -4.21
C ILE A 94 1.59 24.10 -5.45
N ARG A 95 2.08 23.71 -6.63
CA ARG A 95 1.33 23.80 -7.89
C ARG A 95 0.02 23.03 -7.84
N ARG A 96 -0.01 21.84 -7.23
CA ARG A 96 -1.22 21.01 -7.10
C ARG A 96 -2.20 21.51 -6.03
N HIS A 97 -1.81 22.46 -5.18
CA HIS A 97 -2.67 23.02 -4.13
C HIS A 97 -2.83 24.54 -4.29
N PRO A 98 -3.34 25.03 -5.44
CA PRO A 98 -3.51 26.47 -5.64
C PRO A 98 -4.44 27.08 -4.59
N HIS A 99 -5.44 26.34 -4.11
CA HIS A 99 -6.33 26.79 -3.03
C HIS A 99 -5.66 26.98 -1.66
N VAL A 100 -4.45 26.47 -1.45
CA VAL A 100 -3.67 26.68 -0.22
C VAL A 100 -2.60 27.74 -0.43
N PHE A 101 -1.97 27.77 -1.61
CA PHE A 101 -0.78 28.57 -1.89
C PHE A 101 -1.02 29.73 -2.88
N SER A 102 -2.26 29.95 -3.33
CA SER A 102 -2.68 31.07 -4.16
C SER A 102 -4.15 31.44 -3.88
N ASP A 103 -4.65 32.50 -4.52
CA ASP A 103 -6.02 33.03 -4.31
C ASP A 103 -7.12 32.20 -5.02
N SER A 104 -6.94 30.89 -5.17
CA SER A 104 -7.91 30.02 -5.85
C SER A 104 -8.96 29.49 -4.86
N ALA A 105 -10.24 29.72 -5.13
CA ALA A 105 -11.30 29.14 -4.30
C ALA A 105 -11.45 27.63 -4.57
N CYS A 106 -11.61 26.84 -3.50
CA CYS A 106 -11.99 25.42 -3.58
C CYS A 106 -13.28 25.21 -2.80
N ALA A 107 -14.38 24.97 -3.52
CA ALA A 107 -15.71 24.87 -2.91
C ALA A 107 -15.89 23.57 -2.10
N ASP A 108 -15.38 22.46 -2.61
CA ASP A 108 -15.57 21.13 -2.02
C ASP A 108 -14.48 20.13 -2.47
N ARG A 109 -14.58 18.90 -1.96
CA ARG A 109 -13.66 17.81 -2.26
C ARG A 109 -13.68 17.40 -3.73
N GLU A 110 -14.82 17.48 -4.42
CA GLU A 110 -14.94 17.09 -5.82
C GLU A 110 -14.28 18.13 -6.73
N ALA A 111 -14.47 19.42 -6.44
CA ALA A 111 -13.77 20.52 -7.08
C ALA A 111 -12.24 20.43 -6.89
N LEU A 112 -11.78 20.03 -5.70
CA LEU A 112 -10.37 19.76 -5.44
C LEU A 112 -9.83 18.64 -6.33
N LEU A 113 -10.52 17.51 -6.38
CA LEU A 113 -10.12 16.35 -7.17
C LEU A 113 -10.10 16.68 -8.67
N ARG A 114 -11.08 17.42 -9.18
CA ARG A 114 -11.11 17.89 -10.58
C ARG A 114 -9.90 18.78 -10.90
N THR A 115 -9.62 19.76 -10.04
CA THR A 115 -8.47 20.67 -10.19
C THR A 115 -7.15 19.90 -10.22
N TRP A 116 -6.97 18.94 -9.31
CA TRP A 116 -5.78 18.09 -9.28
C TRP A 116 -5.58 17.30 -10.58
N GLU A 117 -6.65 16.74 -11.14
CA GLU A 117 -6.54 15.96 -12.37
C GLU A 117 -6.21 16.84 -13.58
N THR A 118 -6.79 18.05 -13.65
CA THR A 118 -6.43 19.04 -14.68
C THR A 118 -4.94 19.39 -14.62
N ILE A 119 -4.43 19.70 -13.43
CA ILE A 119 -3.02 20.03 -13.22
C ILE A 119 -2.12 18.83 -13.60
N LYS A 120 -2.46 17.62 -13.15
CA LYS A 120 -1.69 16.40 -13.51
C LYS A 120 -1.68 16.12 -15.01
N LYS A 121 -2.78 16.40 -15.73
CA LYS A 121 -2.85 16.24 -17.18
C LYS A 121 -1.93 17.24 -17.89
N ALA A 122 -1.93 18.51 -17.46
CA ALA A 122 -1.03 19.53 -17.99
C ALA A 122 0.46 19.18 -17.74
N GLU A 123 0.81 18.75 -16.53
CA GLU A 123 2.17 18.33 -16.18
C GLU A 123 2.69 17.18 -17.06
N LYS A 124 1.83 16.24 -17.43
CA LYS A 124 2.20 15.12 -18.31
C LYS A 124 2.35 15.53 -19.76
N ALA A 125 1.53 16.48 -20.23
CA ALA A 125 1.64 17.00 -21.59
C ALA A 125 2.98 17.73 -21.79
N GLU A 126 3.50 18.40 -20.76
CA GLU A 126 4.81 19.07 -20.77
C GLU A 126 6.00 18.09 -20.75
N LYS A 127 5.87 16.94 -20.08
CA LYS A 127 6.99 15.98 -19.89
C LYS A 127 7.25 15.02 -21.08
N ALA A 128 6.53 15.13 -22.20
CA ALA A 128 6.79 14.42 -23.46
C ALA A 128 7.13 12.90 -23.35
N GLU A 129 6.60 12.20 -22.34
CA GLU A 129 6.79 10.75 -22.20
C GLU A 129 5.74 9.97 -23.00
N GLN A 130 6.22 9.07 -23.85
CA GLN A 130 5.51 8.31 -24.89
C GLN A 130 4.45 7.31 -24.40
N ARG A 131 4.04 7.35 -23.14
CA ARG A 131 2.93 6.52 -22.66
C ARG A 131 1.63 7.31 -22.80
N SER A 132 0.93 7.11 -23.92
CA SER A 132 -0.43 7.60 -24.11
C SER A 132 -1.44 6.62 -23.50
N GLY A 133 -2.59 7.12 -23.04
CA GLY A 133 -3.70 6.31 -22.53
C GLY A 133 -4.02 6.48 -21.04
N VAL A 134 -5.22 6.02 -20.65
CA VAL A 134 -5.80 6.20 -19.29
C VAL A 134 -4.88 5.63 -18.19
N PHE A 135 -4.17 4.54 -18.51
CA PHE A 135 -3.32 3.80 -17.57
C PHE A 135 -1.83 4.12 -17.66
N ALA A 136 -1.40 5.05 -18.52
CA ALA A 136 0.01 5.39 -18.75
C ALA A 136 0.85 5.75 -17.50
N SER A 137 0.17 6.11 -16.40
CA SER A 137 0.79 6.49 -15.11
C SER A 137 0.54 5.47 -14.01
N LEU A 138 0.13 4.26 -14.36
CA LEU A 138 0.08 3.14 -13.44
C LEU A 138 1.51 2.62 -13.27
N PRO A 139 2.07 2.64 -12.05
CA PRO A 139 3.40 2.05 -11.84
C PRO A 139 3.34 0.54 -12.07
N ASP A 140 4.32 0.04 -12.83
CA ASP A 140 4.37 -1.38 -13.20
C ASP A 140 4.58 -2.28 -11.98
N ALA A 141 5.38 -1.80 -11.01
CA ALA A 141 5.78 -2.50 -9.78
C ALA A 141 4.74 -2.50 -8.64
N LEU A 142 3.53 -1.98 -8.84
CA LEU A 142 2.51 -2.04 -7.77
C LEU A 142 2.10 -3.49 -7.50
N PRO A 143 1.99 -3.91 -6.22
CA PRO A 143 1.39 -5.19 -5.85
C PRO A 143 -0.01 -5.35 -6.46
N PRO A 144 -0.43 -6.56 -6.87
CA PRO A 144 -1.66 -6.78 -7.63
C PRO A 144 -2.92 -6.12 -7.05
N LEU A 145 -3.18 -6.24 -5.75
CA LEU A 145 -4.37 -5.62 -5.12
C LEU A 145 -4.33 -4.08 -5.14
N LEU A 146 -3.15 -3.48 -4.98
CA LEU A 146 -3.00 -2.02 -5.09
C LEU A 146 -3.13 -1.58 -6.56
N LYS A 147 -2.60 -2.38 -7.49
CA LYS A 147 -2.67 -2.14 -8.93
C LYS A 147 -4.13 -2.20 -9.41
N ALA A 148 -4.88 -3.24 -9.04
CA ALA A 148 -6.31 -3.39 -9.34
C ALA A 148 -7.12 -2.19 -8.85
N TYR A 149 -6.92 -1.76 -7.60
CA TYR A 149 -7.59 -0.58 -7.05
C TYR A 149 -7.30 0.68 -7.89
N ARG A 150 -6.05 0.86 -8.33
CA ARG A 150 -5.64 2.02 -9.15
C ARG A 150 -6.17 1.95 -10.58
N ILE A 151 -6.24 0.76 -11.18
CA ILE A 151 -6.85 0.53 -12.50
C ILE A 151 -8.32 0.94 -12.43
N ASN A 152 -9.08 0.34 -11.52
CA ASN A 152 -10.48 0.65 -11.29
C ASN A 152 -10.74 2.13 -11.01
N ALA A 153 -9.93 2.77 -10.15
CA ALA A 153 -10.04 4.20 -9.89
C ALA A 153 -9.76 5.08 -11.12
N LYS A 154 -8.89 4.65 -12.03
CA LYS A 154 -8.58 5.36 -13.28
C LYS A 154 -9.65 5.13 -14.34
N ALA A 155 -10.14 3.89 -14.46
CA ALA A 155 -11.22 3.50 -15.35
C ALA A 155 -12.49 4.30 -15.04
N ALA A 156 -12.89 4.35 -13.76
CA ALA A 156 -14.03 5.15 -13.31
C ALA A 156 -13.92 6.64 -13.67
N ARG A 157 -12.72 7.22 -13.61
CA ARG A 157 -12.47 8.63 -14.02
C ARG A 157 -12.56 8.85 -15.53
N ALA A 158 -12.38 7.79 -16.31
CA ALA A 158 -12.60 7.80 -17.75
C ALA A 158 -14.06 7.46 -18.11
N ASN A 159 -14.97 7.47 -17.13
CA ASN A 159 -16.37 7.05 -17.25
C ASN A 159 -16.49 5.58 -17.73
N PHE A 160 -15.52 4.75 -17.37
CA PHE A 160 -15.55 3.30 -17.58
C PHE A 160 -15.66 2.60 -16.22
N THR A 161 -16.88 2.55 -15.71
CA THR A 161 -17.30 1.88 -14.47
C THR A 161 -18.82 1.69 -14.53
N TRP A 162 -19.35 0.85 -13.66
CA TRP A 162 -20.79 0.63 -13.52
C TRP A 162 -21.53 1.88 -13.02
N ASP A 163 -22.80 2.01 -13.42
CA ASP A 163 -23.63 3.17 -13.09
C ASP A 163 -24.00 3.18 -11.59
N THR A 164 -24.45 2.04 -11.07
CA THR A 164 -24.90 1.89 -9.69
C THR A 164 -24.03 0.91 -8.89
N ASP A 165 -24.20 0.92 -7.57
CA ASP A 165 -23.56 -0.08 -6.71
C ASP A 165 -24.19 -1.48 -6.90
N GLU A 166 -25.49 -1.54 -7.20
CA GLU A 166 -26.24 -2.78 -7.48
C GLU A 166 -25.73 -3.48 -8.75
N ASP A 167 -25.33 -2.70 -9.77
CA ASP A 167 -24.75 -3.26 -10.99
C ASP A 167 -23.40 -3.95 -10.72
N VAL A 168 -22.58 -3.41 -9.81
CA VAL A 168 -21.31 -4.05 -9.40
C VAL A 168 -21.56 -5.27 -8.54
N GLU A 169 -22.55 -5.20 -7.64
CA GLU A 169 -22.95 -6.34 -6.80
C GLU A 169 -23.45 -7.50 -7.67
N THR A 170 -24.25 -7.20 -8.70
CA THR A 170 -24.67 -8.18 -9.73
C THR A 170 -23.48 -8.75 -10.48
N GLN A 171 -22.49 -7.93 -10.84
CA GLN A 171 -21.28 -8.43 -11.48
C GLN A 171 -20.49 -9.36 -10.55
N VAL A 172 -20.33 -9.03 -9.27
CA VAL A 172 -19.64 -9.92 -8.30
C VAL A 172 -20.33 -11.28 -8.24
N GLU A 173 -21.66 -11.33 -8.29
CA GLU A 173 -22.41 -12.59 -8.37
C GLU A 173 -22.14 -13.34 -9.67
N ALA A 174 -22.07 -12.65 -10.81
CA ALA A 174 -21.75 -13.27 -12.11
C ALA A 174 -20.35 -13.90 -12.11
N GLU A 175 -19.32 -13.16 -11.68
CA GLU A 175 -17.93 -13.62 -11.60
C GLU A 175 -17.79 -14.83 -10.64
N TRP A 176 -18.58 -14.85 -9.57
CA TRP A 176 -18.65 -16.00 -8.67
C TRP A 176 -19.21 -17.25 -9.35
N LEU A 177 -20.25 -17.10 -10.19
CA LEU A 177 -20.81 -18.20 -10.96
C LEU A 177 -19.84 -18.67 -12.06
N GLU A 178 -19.16 -17.77 -12.75
CA GLU A 178 -18.14 -18.09 -13.75
C GLU A 178 -16.97 -18.88 -13.12
N TRP A 179 -16.52 -18.47 -11.93
CA TRP A 179 -15.52 -19.22 -11.18
C TRP A 179 -15.99 -20.63 -10.79
N LEU A 180 -17.26 -20.80 -10.38
CA LEU A 180 -17.82 -22.11 -10.08
C LEU A 180 -17.88 -23.01 -11.32
N ASP A 181 -18.26 -22.46 -12.47
CA ASP A 181 -18.29 -23.19 -13.73
C ASP A 181 -16.87 -23.60 -14.16
N ALA A 182 -15.89 -22.70 -14.06
CA ALA A 182 -14.48 -23.02 -14.31
C ALA A 182 -13.95 -24.10 -13.34
N ALA A 183 -14.25 -24.00 -12.06
CA ALA A 183 -13.88 -25.00 -11.06
C ALA A 183 -14.48 -26.39 -11.35
N ALA A 184 -15.68 -26.45 -11.94
CA ALA A 184 -16.31 -27.71 -12.35
C ALA A 184 -15.59 -28.39 -13.53
N THR A 185 -14.85 -27.64 -14.35
CA THR A 185 -14.06 -28.21 -15.45
C THR A 185 -12.77 -28.89 -14.97
N GLY A 186 -12.23 -28.46 -13.82
CA GLY A 186 -10.94 -28.90 -13.30
C GLY A 186 -9.73 -28.38 -14.08
N ASP A 187 -9.92 -27.42 -14.99
CA ASP A 187 -8.84 -26.74 -15.71
C ASP A 187 -8.19 -25.66 -14.82
N PRO A 188 -6.92 -25.83 -14.39
CA PRO A 188 -6.26 -24.88 -13.51
C PRO A 188 -6.16 -23.47 -14.10
N ASP A 189 -5.97 -23.34 -15.41
CA ASP A 189 -5.80 -22.03 -16.05
C ASP A 189 -7.12 -21.26 -16.07
N ALA A 190 -8.22 -21.96 -16.36
CA ALA A 190 -9.57 -21.39 -16.30
C ALA A 190 -9.93 -20.99 -14.85
N MET A 191 -9.62 -21.85 -13.88
CA MET A 191 -9.85 -21.56 -12.46
C MET A 191 -9.06 -20.33 -11.98
N GLU A 192 -7.80 -20.19 -12.39
CA GLU A 192 -6.97 -19.03 -12.04
C GLU A 192 -7.50 -17.74 -12.67
N HIS A 193 -7.93 -17.81 -13.94
CA HIS A 193 -8.49 -16.68 -14.67
C HIS A 193 -9.74 -16.13 -13.96
N GLU A 194 -10.78 -16.95 -13.78
CA GLU A 194 -12.04 -16.50 -13.19
C GLU A 194 -11.87 -16.08 -11.73
N PHE A 195 -10.95 -16.72 -10.99
CA PHE A 195 -10.64 -16.28 -9.63
C PHE A 195 -9.99 -14.89 -9.61
N GLY A 196 -9.13 -14.60 -10.59
CA GLY A 196 -8.54 -13.29 -10.80
C GLY A 196 -9.58 -12.20 -11.06
N ASP A 197 -10.56 -12.49 -11.93
CA ASP A 197 -11.61 -11.53 -12.28
C ASP A 197 -12.60 -11.30 -11.12
N LEU A 198 -12.96 -12.35 -10.38
CA LEU A 198 -13.70 -12.22 -9.13
C LEU A 198 -12.97 -11.32 -8.12
N LEU A 199 -11.66 -11.53 -7.91
CA LEU A 199 -10.87 -10.66 -7.04
C LEU A 199 -10.83 -9.21 -7.53
N PHE A 200 -10.69 -9.00 -8.84
CA PHE A 200 -10.66 -7.68 -9.46
C PHE A 200 -11.99 -6.93 -9.26
N THR A 201 -13.12 -7.62 -9.42
CA THR A 201 -14.47 -7.07 -9.24
C THR A 201 -14.76 -6.78 -7.76
N LEU A 202 -14.33 -7.64 -6.83
CA LEU A 202 -14.38 -7.37 -5.39
C LEU A 202 -13.59 -6.10 -5.00
N VAL A 203 -12.43 -5.87 -5.63
CA VAL A 203 -11.64 -4.65 -5.42
C VAL A 203 -12.41 -3.41 -5.88
N GLU A 204 -13.12 -3.47 -7.01
CA GLU A 204 -13.97 -2.37 -7.46
C GLU A 204 -15.12 -2.10 -6.49
N MET A 205 -15.86 -3.13 -6.10
CA MET A 205 -16.97 -3.02 -5.16
C MET A 205 -16.52 -2.32 -3.87
N GLY A 206 -15.37 -2.73 -3.32
CA GLY A 206 -14.75 -2.06 -2.18
C GLY A 206 -14.37 -0.60 -2.47
N ARG A 207 -13.76 -0.32 -3.63
CA ARG A 207 -13.34 1.03 -4.03
C ARG A 207 -14.52 2.00 -4.07
N ARG A 208 -15.67 1.59 -4.62
CA ARG A 208 -16.89 2.41 -4.71
C ARG A 208 -17.38 2.85 -3.33
N LYS A 209 -17.26 1.97 -2.33
CA LYS A 209 -17.58 2.25 -0.92
C LYS A 209 -16.42 2.93 -0.15
N GLY A 210 -15.39 3.42 -0.86
CA GLY A 210 -14.24 4.12 -0.26
C GLY A 210 -13.23 3.20 0.45
N LEU A 211 -13.39 1.89 0.35
CA LEU A 211 -12.52 0.90 1.00
C LEU A 211 -11.29 0.65 0.12
N LYS A 212 -10.12 0.52 0.76
CA LYS A 212 -8.88 0.11 0.09
C LYS A 212 -8.68 -1.39 0.30
N ALA A 213 -8.87 -2.20 -0.74
CA ALA A 213 -8.83 -3.67 -0.65
C ALA A 213 -7.60 -4.21 0.07
N ASN A 214 -6.39 -3.75 -0.29
CA ASN A 214 -5.14 -4.15 0.38
C ASN A 214 -5.16 -3.90 1.90
N ALA A 215 -5.67 -2.75 2.33
CA ALA A 215 -5.76 -2.43 3.75
C ALA A 215 -6.86 -3.23 4.47
N ALA A 216 -7.99 -3.48 3.79
CA ALA A 216 -9.07 -4.29 4.32
C ALA A 216 -8.64 -5.75 4.52
N LEU A 217 -7.96 -6.34 3.52
CA LEU A 217 -7.43 -7.70 3.60
C LEU A 217 -6.39 -7.84 4.70
N HIS A 218 -5.45 -6.88 4.80
CA HIS A 218 -4.46 -6.88 5.87
C HIS A 218 -5.09 -6.83 7.27
N LYS A 219 -6.17 -6.06 7.48
CA LYS A 219 -6.91 -6.12 8.75
C LYS A 219 -7.51 -7.50 9.01
N THR A 220 -8.00 -8.19 7.98
CA THR A 220 -8.49 -9.56 8.10
C THR A 220 -7.38 -10.54 8.48
N THR A 221 -6.20 -10.45 7.87
CA THR A 221 -5.08 -11.33 8.20
C THR A 221 -4.62 -11.14 9.65
N LEU A 222 -4.54 -9.90 10.13
CA LEU A 222 -4.22 -9.61 11.54
C LEU A 222 -5.25 -10.22 12.50
N ARG A 223 -6.56 -10.12 12.20
CA ARG A 223 -7.60 -10.75 13.00
C ARG A 223 -7.47 -12.28 13.02
N PHE A 224 -7.19 -12.88 11.87
CA PHE A 224 -6.98 -14.32 11.78
C PHE A 224 -5.81 -14.76 12.67
N LEU A 225 -4.66 -14.08 12.55
CA LEU A 225 -3.46 -14.38 13.34
C LEU A 225 -3.69 -14.20 14.84
N ALA A 226 -4.38 -13.13 15.25
CA ALA A 226 -4.71 -12.89 16.65
C ALA A 226 -5.62 -13.99 17.22
N ARG A 227 -6.65 -14.41 16.48
CA ARG A 227 -7.55 -15.50 16.89
C ARG A 227 -6.82 -16.84 16.95
N PHE A 228 -6.00 -17.14 15.96
CA PHE A 228 -5.24 -18.38 15.93
C PHE A 228 -4.26 -18.47 17.10
N ARG A 229 -3.54 -17.38 17.40
CA ARG A 229 -2.65 -17.30 18.57
C ARG A 229 -3.40 -17.56 19.88
N TYR A 230 -4.57 -16.95 20.06
CA TYR A 230 -5.41 -17.21 21.23
C TYR A 230 -5.74 -18.72 21.37
N MET A 231 -6.08 -19.38 20.26
CA MET A 231 -6.39 -20.80 20.26
C MET A 231 -5.17 -21.65 20.65
N GLU A 232 -3.98 -21.32 20.15
CA GLU A 232 -2.73 -21.99 20.53
C GLU A 232 -2.41 -21.79 22.02
N GLU A 233 -2.56 -20.57 22.53
CA GLU A 233 -2.36 -20.24 23.94
C GLU A 233 -3.33 -21.03 24.84
N LYS A 234 -4.62 -21.11 24.47
CA LYS A 234 -5.63 -21.88 25.22
C LYS A 234 -5.38 -23.38 25.18
N ALA A 235 -4.97 -23.92 24.03
CA ALA A 235 -4.57 -25.32 23.94
C ALA A 235 -3.39 -25.62 24.89
N ALA A 236 -2.37 -24.76 24.86
CA ALA A 236 -1.19 -24.89 25.72
C ALA A 236 -1.52 -24.77 27.22
N GLU A 237 -2.40 -23.84 27.62
CA GLU A 237 -2.90 -23.70 29.00
C GLU A 237 -3.59 -24.98 29.49
N SER A 238 -4.27 -25.70 28.60
CA SER A 238 -4.90 -26.99 28.89
C SER A 238 -3.93 -28.18 28.85
N GLY A 239 -2.63 -27.93 28.61
CA GLY A 239 -1.60 -28.96 28.50
C GLY A 239 -1.70 -29.81 27.23
N ARG A 240 -2.38 -29.31 26.19
CA ARG A 240 -2.63 -30.02 24.94
C ARG A 240 -1.95 -29.33 23.77
N ASP A 241 -1.49 -30.13 22.81
CA ASP A 241 -1.04 -29.62 21.52
C ASP A 241 -2.25 -29.19 20.67
N PHE A 242 -2.20 -27.98 20.13
CA PHE A 242 -3.22 -27.43 19.25
C PHE A 242 -3.45 -28.32 18.02
N ALA A 243 -2.38 -28.89 17.44
CA ALA A 243 -2.49 -29.75 16.27
C ALA A 243 -3.31 -31.01 16.55
N ALA A 244 -3.24 -31.52 17.78
CA ALA A 244 -3.94 -32.72 18.25
C ALA A 244 -5.41 -32.48 18.62
N LEU A 245 -5.88 -31.22 18.65
CA LEU A 245 -7.30 -30.92 18.84
C LEU A 245 -8.11 -31.34 17.62
N ASP A 246 -9.32 -31.84 17.85
CA ASP A 246 -10.27 -32.06 16.75
C ASP A 246 -10.85 -30.72 16.24
N MET A 247 -11.59 -30.78 15.12
CA MET A 247 -12.17 -29.57 14.53
C MET A 247 -13.29 -28.95 15.38
N GLU A 248 -13.99 -29.73 16.21
CA GLU A 248 -15.04 -29.21 17.09
C GLU A 248 -14.41 -28.38 18.21
N GLU A 249 -13.32 -28.87 18.79
CA GLU A 249 -12.49 -28.16 19.76
C GLU A 249 -11.88 -26.89 19.17
N LYS A 250 -11.28 -26.98 17.97
CA LYS A 250 -10.74 -25.82 17.25
C LYS A 250 -11.81 -24.76 16.98
N ASN A 251 -13.00 -25.18 16.54
CA ASN A 251 -14.11 -24.25 16.28
C ASN A 251 -14.60 -23.57 17.57
N ARG A 252 -14.68 -24.29 18.69
CA ARG A 252 -15.02 -23.70 19.99
C ARG A 252 -14.03 -22.61 20.40
N LEU A 253 -12.72 -22.89 20.34
CA LEU A 253 -11.68 -21.90 20.67
C LEU A 253 -11.71 -20.70 19.70
N TRP A 254 -12.03 -20.92 18.42
CA TRP A 254 -12.16 -19.85 17.42
C TRP A 254 -13.35 -18.93 17.72
N ASP A 255 -14.50 -19.49 18.11
CA ASP A 255 -15.68 -18.69 18.48
C ASP A 255 -15.45 -17.92 19.78
N GLU A 256 -14.77 -18.51 20.78
CA GLU A 256 -14.31 -17.79 21.97
C GLU A 256 -13.41 -16.58 21.60
N ALA A 257 -12.44 -16.78 20.70
CA ALA A 257 -11.56 -15.72 20.24
C ALA A 257 -12.33 -14.58 19.55
N LYS A 258 -13.36 -14.92 18.75
CA LYS A 258 -14.24 -13.95 18.09
C LYS A 258 -15.05 -13.12 19.08
N ASP A 259 -15.53 -13.74 20.14
CA ASP A 259 -16.37 -13.04 21.12
C ASP A 259 -15.54 -12.12 22.02
N LEU A 260 -14.30 -12.49 22.36
CA LEU A 260 -13.35 -11.59 23.04
C LEU A 260 -13.01 -10.36 22.21
N GLU A 261 -12.80 -10.53 20.90
CA GLU A 261 -12.53 -9.41 19.97
C GLU A 261 -13.70 -8.41 19.94
N LYS A 262 -14.94 -8.92 19.82
CA LYS A 262 -16.16 -8.09 19.83
C LYS A 262 -16.35 -7.35 21.16
N GLY A 263 -16.03 -8.00 22.27
CA GLY A 263 -16.10 -7.41 23.61
C GLY A 263 -15.11 -6.26 23.83
N ASN A 264 -13.96 -6.28 23.16
CA ASN A 264 -12.95 -5.21 23.20
C ASN A 264 -13.19 -4.08 22.18
N THR A 265 -14.13 -4.25 21.24
CA THR A 265 -14.49 -3.22 20.25
C THR A 265 -15.80 -2.48 20.57
N ALA A 266 -16.47 -2.85 21.67
CA ALA A 266 -17.64 -2.16 22.22
C ALA A 266 -17.22 -1.15 23.31
#